data_AF-A0A6F8YML0-F1
#
_entry.id   AF-A0A6F8YML0-F1
#
_cell.length_a   1.000
_cell.length_b   1.000
_cell.length_c   1.000
_cell.angle_alpha   90.00
_cell.angle_beta   90.00
_cell.angle_gamma   90.00
#
_symmetry.space_group_name_H-M   'P 1'
#
loop_
_entity.id
_entity.type
_entity.pdbx_description
1 polymer ?
#
loop_
_entity_poly.entity_id
_entity_poly.type
_entity_poly.pdbx_seq_one_letter_code
_entity_poly.pdbx_strand_id
1 'polypeptide(L)'
;MVAAIEYAEFAPLPNLWLLGWSFGTDLVLKYGCDPAVAGAILLSPPLRFSTEEDLAVWASSGKPVTALIPELDDYLRPEEARQRFAAIPQAEVVGVDGAKHLWVGDSERVLDEVVSRVAPDVPTPLPTTWDGPMESGDASAYADRTLAAFADIPVSGPAQRRADPRQS
;
A
#
# COMPACT_ATOMS: atom_id res chain seq x y z
N MET A 1 10.68 4.18 -15.28
CA MET A 1 10.73 3.44 -14.00
C MET A 1 12.14 2.86 -13.86
N VAL A 2 13.11 3.67 -13.44
CA VAL A 2 14.47 3.25 -13.05
C VAL A 2 14.94 4.25 -11.99
N ALA A 3 14.39 4.17 -10.78
CA ALA A 3 14.77 5.05 -9.67
C ALA A 3 14.47 4.48 -8.28
N ALA A 4 13.70 3.38 -8.18
CA ALA A 4 13.44 2.70 -6.90
C ALA A 4 14.23 1.38 -6.74
N ILE A 5 14.95 0.92 -7.78
CA ILE A 5 15.68 -0.37 -7.77
C ILE A 5 17.18 -0.17 -7.54
N GLU A 6 17.75 1.02 -7.80
CA GLU A 6 19.21 1.25 -7.67
C GLU A 6 19.71 1.57 -6.24
N TYR A 7 18.88 1.46 -5.19
CA TYR A 7 19.35 1.58 -3.79
C TYR A 7 19.37 0.24 -3.03
N ALA A 8 19.10 -0.89 -3.70
CA ALA A 8 19.15 -2.22 -3.09
C ALA A 8 20.32 -3.09 -3.62
N GLU A 9 21.28 -2.51 -4.34
CA GLU A 9 22.53 -3.20 -4.65
C GLU A 9 23.50 -3.03 -3.47
N PHE A 10 23.98 -4.17 -2.94
CA PHE A 10 24.90 -4.35 -1.80
C PHE A 10 24.30 -4.78 -0.45
N ALA A 11 23.20 -5.54 -0.46
CA ALA A 11 23.03 -6.62 0.51
C ALA A 11 22.50 -7.87 -0.21
N PRO A 12 23.14 -9.05 -0.12
CA PRO A 12 22.49 -10.29 -0.50
C PRO A 12 21.35 -10.52 0.49
N LEU A 13 20.17 -9.96 0.20
CA LEU A 13 18.96 -10.17 0.98
C LEU A 13 18.46 -11.57 0.63
N PRO A 14 18.58 -12.56 1.52
CA PRO A 14 18.24 -13.94 1.18
C PRO A 14 16.73 -14.13 0.93
N ASN A 15 15.89 -13.19 1.41
CA ASN A 15 14.44 -13.28 1.42
C ASN A 15 13.80 -11.96 0.95
N LEU A 16 13.81 -11.68 -0.36
CA LEU A 16 13.21 -10.46 -0.91
C LEU A 16 11.68 -10.55 -0.90
N TRP A 17 11.00 -9.67 -0.16
CA TRP A 17 9.54 -9.54 -0.16
C TRP A 17 9.09 -8.25 -0.82
N LEU A 18 8.00 -8.30 -1.57
CA LEU A 18 7.38 -7.11 -2.14
C LEU A 18 6.22 -6.65 -1.27
N LEU A 19 6.23 -5.37 -0.88
CA LEU A 19 5.11 -4.73 -0.19
C LEU A 19 4.57 -3.62 -1.09
N GLY A 20 3.31 -3.77 -1.51
CA GLY A 20 2.58 -2.76 -2.26
C GLY A 20 1.48 -2.13 -1.41
N TRP A 21 1.21 -0.84 -1.61
CA TRP A 21 0.05 -0.17 -1.02
C TRP A 21 -0.77 0.54 -2.09
N SER A 22 -2.10 0.36 -2.06
CA SER A 22 -3.04 0.96 -3.01
C SER A 22 -2.61 0.69 -4.45
N PHE A 23 -2.40 1.71 -5.27
CA PHE A 23 -1.85 1.57 -6.62
C PHE A 23 -0.57 0.70 -6.71
N GLY A 24 0.28 0.74 -5.69
CA GLY A 24 1.49 -0.09 -5.63
C GLY A 24 1.19 -1.59 -5.63
N THR A 25 0.03 -2.03 -5.14
CA THR A 25 -0.35 -3.45 -5.19
C THR A 25 -0.58 -3.92 -6.62
N ASP A 26 -1.15 -3.07 -7.48
CA ASP A 26 -1.33 -3.41 -8.90
C ASP A 26 0.01 -3.55 -9.62
N LEU A 27 1.01 -2.75 -9.24
CA LEU A 27 2.36 -2.90 -9.78
C LEU A 27 3.04 -4.20 -9.32
N VAL A 28 2.86 -4.57 -8.03
CA VAL A 28 3.36 -5.84 -7.50
C VAL A 28 2.73 -7.02 -8.22
N LEU A 29 1.41 -6.99 -8.42
CA LEU A 29 0.71 -8.09 -9.10
C LEU A 29 1.16 -8.24 -10.55
N LYS A 30 1.30 -7.13 -11.28
CA LYS A 30 1.69 -7.14 -12.70
C LYS A 30 3.14 -7.51 -12.96
N TYR A 31 4.05 -6.98 -12.16
CA TYR A 31 5.47 -6.97 -12.50
C TYR A 31 6.37 -7.57 -11.42
N GLY A 32 5.80 -7.96 -10.28
CA GLY A 32 6.56 -8.36 -9.09
C GLY A 32 6.85 -9.86 -8.96
N CYS A 33 6.25 -10.72 -9.78
CA CYS A 33 6.43 -12.18 -9.68
C CYS A 33 7.77 -12.66 -10.30
N ASP A 34 8.87 -12.02 -9.90
CA ASP A 34 10.23 -12.39 -10.29
C ASP A 34 10.71 -13.63 -9.51
N PRO A 35 11.49 -14.56 -10.09
CA PRO A 35 12.05 -15.70 -9.39
C PRO A 35 12.76 -15.39 -8.06
N ALA A 36 13.42 -14.23 -7.93
CA ALA A 36 14.15 -13.82 -6.72
C ALA A 36 13.23 -13.39 -5.55
N VAL A 37 11.96 -13.10 -5.81
CA VAL A 37 11.00 -12.67 -4.77
C VAL A 37 10.46 -13.88 -4.01
N ALA A 38 10.45 -13.81 -2.68
CA ALA A 38 9.91 -14.83 -1.78
C ALA A 38 8.39 -14.78 -1.69
N GLY A 39 7.78 -13.59 -1.77
CA GLY A 39 6.33 -13.41 -1.67
C GLY A 39 5.91 -11.94 -1.78
N ALA A 40 4.61 -11.71 -1.67
CA ALA A 40 4.02 -10.37 -1.72
C ALA A 40 3.05 -10.08 -0.57
N ILE A 41 3.07 -8.84 -0.11
CA ILE A 41 2.09 -8.28 0.82
C ILE A 41 1.43 -7.06 0.16
N LEU A 42 0.11 -7.05 0.12
CA LEU A 42 -0.70 -6.07 -0.58
C LEU A 42 -1.58 -5.33 0.43
N LEU A 43 -1.34 -4.05 0.63
CA LEU A 43 -2.12 -3.18 1.52
C LEU A 43 -3.18 -2.44 0.71
N SER A 44 -4.45 -2.59 1.10
CA SER A 44 -5.60 -1.96 0.42
C SER A 44 -5.58 -2.13 -1.11
N PRO A 45 -5.45 -3.35 -1.65
CA PRO A 45 -5.34 -3.55 -3.08
C PRO A 45 -6.64 -3.18 -3.80
N PRO A 46 -6.67 -2.13 -4.63
CA PRO A 46 -7.91 -1.72 -5.28
C PRO A 46 -8.24 -2.61 -6.48
N LEU A 47 -7.29 -3.47 -6.93
CA LEU A 47 -7.40 -4.37 -8.08
C LEU A 47 -7.99 -3.67 -9.31
N ARG A 48 -7.49 -2.46 -9.59
CA ARG A 48 -8.03 -1.60 -10.66
C ARG A 48 -7.42 -1.90 -12.01
N PHE A 49 -6.17 -2.33 -12.01
CA PHE A 49 -5.40 -2.50 -13.24
C PHE A 49 -4.93 -3.93 -13.44
N SER A 50 -4.72 -4.67 -12.35
CA SER A 50 -4.34 -6.08 -12.38
C SER A 50 -5.42 -6.90 -13.06
N THR A 51 -5.01 -7.77 -13.98
CA THR A 51 -5.89 -8.67 -14.72
C THR A 51 -5.90 -10.06 -14.09
N GLU A 52 -6.80 -10.92 -14.55
CA GLU A 52 -6.81 -12.34 -14.16
C GLU A 52 -5.52 -13.05 -14.58
N GLU A 53 -4.90 -12.64 -15.69
CA GLU A 53 -3.62 -13.16 -16.15
C GLU A 53 -2.50 -12.84 -15.16
N ASP A 54 -2.47 -11.60 -14.64
CA ASP A 54 -1.52 -11.19 -13.62
C ASP A 54 -1.67 -12.05 -12.35
N LEU A 55 -2.91 -12.31 -11.91
CA LEU A 55 -3.19 -13.20 -10.78
C LEU A 55 -2.78 -14.65 -11.06
N ALA A 56 -2.99 -15.15 -12.29
CA ALA A 56 -2.61 -16.50 -12.69
C ALA A 56 -1.09 -16.72 -12.64
N VAL A 57 -0.29 -15.68 -12.91
CA VAL A 57 1.18 -15.73 -12.74
C VAL A 57 1.52 -16.00 -11.27
N TRP A 58 0.89 -15.31 -10.33
CA TRP A 58 1.08 -15.58 -8.90
C TRP A 58 0.56 -16.95 -8.47
N ALA A 59 -0.61 -17.37 -8.96
CA ALA A 59 -1.16 -18.70 -8.71
C ALA A 59 -0.20 -19.82 -9.14
N SER A 60 0.34 -19.71 -10.36
CA SER A 60 1.29 -20.71 -10.91
C SER A 60 2.66 -20.69 -10.21
N SER A 61 3.07 -19.54 -9.67
CA SER A 61 4.35 -19.43 -8.95
C SER A 61 4.36 -20.20 -7.62
N GLY A 62 3.18 -20.45 -7.02
CA GLY A 62 3.06 -21.03 -5.68
C GLY A 62 3.57 -20.13 -4.55
N LYS A 63 4.01 -18.90 -4.86
CA LYS A 63 4.54 -17.96 -3.85
C LYS A 63 3.42 -17.43 -2.96
N PRO A 64 3.69 -17.19 -1.67
CA PRO A 64 2.72 -16.60 -0.76
C PRO A 64 2.35 -15.19 -1.18
N VAL A 65 1.05 -14.91 -1.16
CA VAL A 65 0.46 -13.58 -1.39
C VAL A 65 -0.49 -13.28 -0.25
N THR A 66 -0.28 -12.18 0.45
CA THR A 66 -1.19 -11.73 1.51
C THR A 66 -1.79 -10.39 1.13
N ALA A 67 -3.11 -10.28 1.19
CA ALA A 67 -3.83 -9.04 0.98
C ALA A 67 -4.46 -8.57 2.30
N LEU A 68 -3.99 -7.45 2.83
CA LEU A 68 -4.60 -6.75 3.96
C LEU A 68 -5.66 -5.79 3.42
N ILE A 69 -6.92 -6.04 3.78
CA ILE A 69 -8.08 -5.31 3.27
C ILE A 69 -8.76 -4.57 4.41
N PRO A 70 -8.85 -3.23 4.37
CA PRO A 70 -9.62 -2.48 5.35
C PRO A 70 -11.12 -2.82 5.23
N GLU A 71 -11.81 -3.00 6.35
CA GLU A 71 -13.25 -3.27 6.35
C GLU A 71 -14.05 -2.13 5.71
N LEU A 72 -13.63 -0.89 5.95
CA LEU A 72 -14.29 0.34 5.50
C LEU A 72 -13.65 0.93 4.24
N ASP A 73 -13.05 0.07 3.41
CA ASP A 73 -12.49 0.48 2.13
C ASP A 73 -13.59 0.82 1.10
N ASP A 74 -13.40 1.91 0.36
CA ASP A 74 -14.32 2.38 -0.68
C ASP A 74 -14.08 1.70 -2.04
N TYR A 75 -12.94 1.02 -2.22
CA TYR A 75 -12.53 0.39 -3.48
C TYR A 75 -12.73 -1.12 -3.47
N LEU A 76 -12.31 -1.80 -2.40
CA LEU A 76 -12.39 -3.26 -2.30
C LEU A 76 -12.57 -3.69 -0.84
N ARG A 77 -13.70 -4.35 -0.56
CA ARG A 77 -14.01 -4.87 0.78
C ARG A 77 -13.58 -6.32 0.97
N PRO A 78 -13.39 -6.80 2.21
CA PRO A 78 -12.83 -8.14 2.47
C PRO A 78 -13.58 -9.29 1.77
N GLU A 79 -14.90 -9.23 1.71
CA GLU A 79 -15.70 -10.29 1.07
C GLU A 79 -15.51 -10.32 -0.45
N GLU A 80 -15.47 -9.15 -1.10
CA GLU A 80 -15.18 -9.05 -2.53
C GLU A 80 -13.73 -9.44 -2.82
N ALA A 81 -12.80 -9.04 -1.95
CA ALA A 81 -11.40 -9.41 -2.07
C ALA A 81 -11.21 -10.93 -2.03
N ARG A 82 -11.88 -11.66 -1.14
CA ARG A 82 -11.83 -13.14 -1.09
C ARG A 82 -12.24 -13.77 -2.42
N GLN A 83 -13.28 -13.25 -3.05
CA GLN A 83 -13.75 -13.77 -4.33
C GLN A 83 -12.72 -13.51 -5.45
N ARG A 84 -12.15 -12.30 -5.50
CA ARG A 84 -11.16 -11.95 -6.53
C ARG A 84 -9.83 -12.67 -6.34
N PHE A 85 -9.34 -12.77 -5.10
CA PHE A 85 -8.09 -13.46 -4.78
C PHE A 85 -8.21 -14.98 -4.79
N ALA A 86 -9.42 -15.56 -4.88
CA ALA A 86 -9.60 -17.01 -5.06
C ALA A 86 -8.92 -17.56 -6.34
N ALA A 87 -8.59 -16.69 -7.30
CA ALA A 87 -7.76 -17.03 -8.46
C ALA A 87 -6.33 -17.47 -8.09
N ILE A 88 -5.85 -17.09 -6.89
CA ILE A 88 -4.56 -17.50 -6.34
C ILE A 88 -4.84 -18.45 -5.16
N PRO A 89 -4.73 -19.78 -5.34
CA PRO A 89 -5.15 -20.76 -4.32
C PRO A 89 -4.46 -20.62 -2.97
N GLN A 90 -3.22 -20.13 -2.97
CA GLN A 90 -2.41 -19.89 -1.78
C GLN A 90 -2.49 -18.46 -1.24
N ALA A 91 -3.32 -17.59 -1.82
CA ALA A 91 -3.46 -16.22 -1.33
C ALA A 91 -4.26 -16.17 -0.03
N GLU A 92 -3.79 -15.34 0.89
CA GLU A 92 -4.44 -15.05 2.15
C GLU A 92 -5.09 -13.66 2.09
N VAL A 93 -6.37 -13.57 2.43
CA VAL A 93 -7.09 -12.30 2.51
C VAL A 93 -7.46 -12.02 3.95
N VAL A 94 -6.84 -11.00 4.54
CA VAL A 94 -7.06 -10.58 5.92
C VAL A 94 -7.89 -9.29 5.91
N GLY A 95 -9.12 -9.39 6.41
CA GLY A 95 -9.93 -8.20 6.70
C GLY A 95 -9.48 -7.56 8.00
N VAL A 96 -9.31 -6.24 8.01
CA VAL A 96 -8.98 -5.48 9.22
C VAL A 96 -10.17 -4.61 9.61
N ASP A 97 -10.80 -5.00 10.72
CA ASP A 97 -12.00 -4.36 11.26
C ASP A 97 -11.74 -2.89 11.62
N GLY A 98 -12.68 -2.01 11.30
CA GLY A 98 -12.60 -0.57 11.58
C GLY A 98 -11.59 0.23 10.75
N ALA A 99 -10.68 -0.44 10.03
CA ALA A 99 -9.66 0.21 9.23
C ALA A 99 -10.25 0.83 7.95
N LYS A 100 -9.62 1.92 7.50
CA LYS A 100 -9.89 2.60 6.23
C LYS A 100 -8.70 2.47 5.28
N HIS A 101 -8.89 2.83 4.01
CA HIS A 101 -7.89 2.73 2.94
C HIS A 101 -6.48 3.24 3.29
N LEU A 102 -6.41 4.31 4.11
CA LEU A 102 -5.17 4.97 4.51
C LEU A 102 -4.51 4.41 5.78
N TRP A 103 -5.12 3.42 6.45
CA TRP A 103 -4.59 2.79 7.67
C TRP A 103 -4.25 3.77 8.82
N VAL A 104 -4.85 4.96 8.83
CA VAL A 104 -4.63 5.97 9.87
C VAL A 104 -5.23 5.48 11.18
N GLY A 105 -4.37 5.21 12.17
CA GLY A 105 -4.75 4.64 13.47
C GLY A 105 -4.55 3.13 13.58
N ASP A 106 -4.25 2.44 12.48
CA ASP A 106 -4.07 0.98 12.41
C ASP A 106 -2.67 0.57 11.94
N SER A 107 -1.73 1.52 11.84
CA SER A 107 -0.39 1.31 11.30
C SER A 107 0.42 0.27 12.09
N GLU A 108 0.23 0.20 13.41
CA GLU A 108 0.90 -0.80 14.27
C GLU A 108 0.43 -2.20 13.93
N ARG A 109 -0.89 -2.40 13.76
CA ARG A 109 -1.47 -3.68 13.37
C ARG A 109 -1.03 -4.09 11.96
N VAL A 110 -0.98 -3.15 11.01
CA VAL A 110 -0.43 -3.42 9.67
C VAL A 110 1.03 -3.88 9.76
N LEU A 111 1.83 -3.21 10.58
CA LEU A 111 3.24 -3.56 10.75
C LEU A 111 3.41 -4.94 11.39
N ASP A 112 2.59 -5.29 12.38
CA ASP A 112 2.57 -6.62 12.99
C ASP A 112 2.22 -7.71 11.96
N GLU A 113 1.20 -7.49 11.12
CA GLU A 113 0.80 -8.42 10.05
C GLU A 113 1.87 -8.58 8.97
N VAL A 114 2.63 -7.52 8.70
CA VAL A 114 3.77 -7.56 7.78
C VAL A 114 4.91 -8.36 8.39
N VAL A 115 5.30 -8.05 9.64
CA VAL A 115 6.43 -8.70 10.31
C VAL A 115 6.17 -10.18 10.54
N SER A 116 4.95 -10.56 10.95
CA SER A 116 4.60 -11.97 11.18
C SER A 116 4.78 -12.85 9.94
N ARG A 117 4.73 -12.28 8.74
CA ARG A 117 4.90 -12.99 7.47
C ARG A 117 6.30 -12.90 6.90
N VAL A 118 6.92 -11.73 6.96
CA VAL A 118 8.28 -11.51 6.41
C VAL A 118 9.35 -12.06 7.34
N ALA A 119 9.11 -12.01 8.65
CA ALA A 119 10.05 -12.40 9.69
C ALA A 119 9.31 -13.11 10.85
N PRO A 120 8.79 -14.34 10.63
CA PRO A 120 7.98 -15.05 11.63
C PRO A 120 8.71 -15.34 12.95
N ASP A 121 10.04 -15.31 12.95
CA ASP A 121 10.87 -15.46 14.17
C ASP A 121 10.86 -14.20 15.06
N VAL A 122 10.37 -13.06 14.55
CA VAL A 122 10.22 -11.82 15.30
C VAL A 122 8.89 -11.84 16.05
N PRO A 123 8.87 -11.71 17.38
CA PRO A 123 7.64 -11.70 18.15
C PRO A 123 6.82 -10.44 17.84
N THR A 124 5.52 -10.65 17.60
CA THR A 124 4.50 -9.59 17.51
C THR A 124 3.52 -9.69 18.71
N PRO A 125 2.90 -8.59 19.17
CA PRO A 125 2.98 -7.23 18.63
C PRO A 125 4.35 -6.60 18.85
N LEU A 126 4.77 -5.75 17.91
CA LEU A 126 6.02 -5.04 18.00
C LEU A 126 6.04 -4.10 19.22
N PRO A 127 7.23 -3.85 19.80
CA PRO A 127 7.35 -2.92 20.91
C PRO A 127 6.89 -1.51 20.50
N THR A 128 5.96 -0.95 21.27
CA THR A 128 5.40 0.39 21.06
C THR A 128 6.23 1.50 21.71
N THR A 129 7.34 1.14 22.34
CA THR A 129 8.29 2.06 22.98
C THR A 129 9.71 1.77 22.48
N TRP A 130 10.48 2.82 22.26
CA TRP A 130 11.87 2.74 21.81
C TRP A 130 12.78 3.47 22.78
N ASP A 131 13.71 2.74 23.40
CA ASP A 131 14.66 3.27 24.40
C ASP A 131 16.00 3.74 23.80
N GLY A 132 16.14 3.74 22.47
CA GLY A 132 17.37 4.16 21.79
C GLY A 132 17.42 5.68 21.51
N PRO A 133 18.62 6.26 21.32
CA PRO A 133 18.76 7.65 20.91
C PRO A 133 18.08 7.85 19.54
N MET A 134 17.10 8.74 19.49
CA MET A 134 16.42 9.12 18.26
C MET A 134 17.32 10.08 17.46
N GLU A 135 18.18 9.56 16.58
CA GLU A 135 19.10 10.40 15.79
C GLU A 135 18.51 10.92 14.46
N SER A 136 17.31 10.49 14.05
CA SER A 136 16.64 11.08 12.88
C SER A 136 15.12 10.84 12.92
N GLY A 137 14.44 11.68 13.69
CA GLY A 137 12.97 11.82 13.68
C GLY A 137 12.56 13.20 13.16
N ASP A 138 13.13 13.64 12.04
CA ASP A 138 12.68 14.89 11.41
C ASP A 138 11.57 14.61 10.40
N ALA A 139 10.34 14.59 10.91
CA ALA A 139 9.12 14.48 10.10
C ALA A 139 8.89 15.73 9.21
N SER A 140 9.74 16.77 9.28
CA SER A 140 9.66 17.92 8.38
C SER A 140 10.04 17.59 6.94
N ALA A 141 10.77 16.49 6.68
CA ALA A 141 11.16 16.08 5.33
C ALA A 141 9.99 15.54 4.47
N TYR A 142 8.86 15.15 5.09
CA TYR A 142 7.69 14.63 4.37
C TYR A 142 6.59 15.66 4.14
N ALA A 143 6.63 16.81 4.83
CA ALA A 143 5.63 17.87 4.68
C ALA A 143 5.85 18.75 3.43
N ASP A 144 7.07 18.80 2.88
CA ASP A 144 7.46 19.83 1.92
C ASP A 144 7.59 19.37 0.45
N ARG A 145 7.21 18.15 0.08
CA ARG A 145 7.28 17.67 -1.32
C ARG A 145 5.96 17.46 -2.05
N THR A 146 4.83 17.85 -1.47
CA THR A 146 3.51 17.66 -2.12
C THR A 146 2.90 18.94 -2.72
N LEU A 147 3.60 20.08 -2.67
CA LEU A 147 3.10 21.34 -3.28
C LEU A 147 3.98 21.94 -4.38
N ALA A 148 5.13 21.34 -4.72
CA ALA A 148 5.97 21.84 -5.81
C ALA A 148 5.52 21.38 -7.22
N ALA A 149 4.62 20.40 -7.34
CA ALA A 149 4.21 19.83 -8.63
C ALA A 149 3.02 20.54 -9.31
N PHE A 150 2.40 21.54 -8.67
CA PHE A 150 1.22 22.24 -9.20
C PHE A 150 1.27 23.77 -9.11
N ALA A 151 2.44 24.36 -8.82
CA ALA A 151 2.57 25.80 -8.63
C ALA A 151 2.25 26.63 -9.90
N ASP A 152 2.40 26.07 -11.10
CA ASP A 152 2.29 26.80 -12.36
C ASP A 152 1.01 26.52 -13.17
N ILE A 153 -0.02 25.92 -12.58
CA ILE A 153 -1.31 25.77 -13.25
C ILE A 153 -2.27 26.88 -12.79
N PRO A 154 -2.54 27.91 -13.61
CA PRO A 154 -3.50 28.94 -13.26
C PRO A 154 -4.91 28.34 -13.20
N VAL A 155 -5.46 28.23 -12.00
CA VAL A 155 -6.87 27.85 -11.77
C VAL A 155 -7.74 29.07 -12.06
N SER A 156 -8.51 29.01 -13.15
CA SER A 156 -9.59 29.98 -13.38
C SER A 156 -10.70 29.75 -12.35
N GLY A 157 -10.81 30.65 -11.38
CA GLY A 157 -11.87 30.64 -10.38
C GLY A 157 -13.26 30.85 -11.02
N PRO A 158 -14.34 30.35 -10.42
CA PRO A 158 -15.68 30.50 -10.96
C PRO A 158 -16.11 31.97 -10.95
N ALA A 159 -16.83 32.40 -11.99
CA ALA A 159 -17.32 33.76 -12.14
C ALA A 159 -18.24 34.17 -10.96
N GLN A 160 -17.83 35.18 -10.20
CA GLN A 160 -18.65 35.79 -9.16
C GLN A 160 -19.84 36.52 -9.81
N ARG A 161 -21.06 36.00 -9.59
CA ARG A 161 -22.29 36.75 -9.84
C ARG A 161 -22.39 37.88 -8.81
N ARG A 162 -22.32 39.14 -9.28
CA ARG A 162 -22.63 40.32 -8.46
C ARG A 162 -24.11 40.29 -8.07
N ALA A 163 -24.38 40.40 -6.78
CA ALA A 163 -25.70 40.77 -6.27
C ALA A 163 -25.94 42.25 -6.60
N ASP A 164 -27.06 42.55 -7.25
CA ASP A 164 -27.54 43.90 -7.54
C ASP A 164 -28.38 44.39 -6.35
N PRO A 165 -27.97 45.44 -5.62
CA PRO A 165 -28.79 46.03 -4.59
C PRO A 165 -29.55 47.21 -5.18
N ARG A 166 -30.79 46.97 -5.64
CA ARG A 166 -31.89 47.94 -5.72
C ARG A 166 -33.08 47.25 -6.38
N GLN A 167 -34.15 46.99 -5.64
CA GLN A 167 -35.53 47.42 -5.94
C GLN A 167 -36.39 47.13 -4.68
N SER A 168 -36.82 48.22 -4.04
CA SER A 168 -37.96 48.31 -3.13
C SER A 168 -39.13 48.92 -3.88
#